data_AF-A0A3B8W1C4-F1
#
_entry.id   AF-A0A3B8W1C4-F1
#
_cell.length_a   1.000
_cell.length_b   1.000
_cell.length_c   1.000
_cell.angle_alpha   90.00
_cell.angle_beta   90.00
_cell.angle_gamma   90.00
#
_symmetry.space_group_name_H-M   'P 1'
#
loop_
_entity.id
_entity.type
_entity.pdbx_description
1 polymer ?
#
loop_
_entity_poly.entity_id
_entity_poly.type
_entity_poly.pdbx_seq_one_letter_code
_entity_poly.pdbx_strand_id
1 'polypeptide(L)'
;KTLRYPGTIEYLRGLRETGFFSYEPVDIKGVPVRPIDVTAQLLFPKWKLKPGEREFTVMRIRISGEENGKPKTYEYQLLDRTDSRGTLSMARTTGYTCTAVAHLVAEGIYCQPGISPPEFLGRHFAEVNTYLQDRGVIYQVASENK
;
A
#
# COMPACT_ATOMS: atom_id res chain seq x y z
N LYS A 1 3.88 8.56 4.52
CA LYS A 1 3.66 9.46 3.36
C LYS A 1 3.33 8.60 2.14
N THR A 2 2.57 9.12 1.17
CA THR A 2 2.25 8.41 -0.08
C THR A 2 3.06 8.99 -1.25
N LEU A 3 3.40 8.14 -2.22
CA LEU A 3 4.06 8.56 -3.46
C LEU A 3 3.02 8.69 -4.58
N ARG A 4 3.18 9.70 -5.44
CA ARG A 4 2.36 9.95 -6.63
C ARG A 4 3.26 10.48 -7.74
N TYR A 5 2.82 10.32 -8.99
CA TYR A 5 3.49 10.95 -10.12
C TYR A 5 3.37 12.48 -10.02
N PRO A 6 4.38 13.23 -10.51
CA PRO A 6 4.31 14.69 -10.59
C PRO A 6 3.01 15.16 -11.27
N GLY A 7 2.43 16.25 -10.75
CA GLY A 7 1.16 16.81 -11.26
C GLY A 7 -0.12 16.14 -10.76
N THR A 8 -0.05 14.92 -10.19
CA THR A 8 -1.24 14.22 -9.67
C THR A 8 -1.98 15.05 -8.60
N ILE A 9 -1.22 15.71 -7.72
CA ILE A 9 -1.81 16.48 -6.63
C ILE A 9 -2.52 17.74 -7.13
N GLU A 10 -1.99 18.42 -8.14
CA GLU A 10 -2.62 19.62 -8.71
C GLU A 10 -3.93 19.27 -9.42
N TYR A 11 -3.93 18.17 -10.18
CA TYR A 11 -5.14 17.66 -10.82
C TYR A 11 -6.24 17.34 -9.81
N LEU A 12 -5.90 16.58 -8.76
CA LEU A 12 -6.88 16.22 -7.71
C LEU A 12 -7.34 17.44 -6.90
N ARG A 13 -6.45 18.42 -6.69
CA ARG A 13 -6.78 19.67 -6.01
C ARG A 13 -7.83 20.45 -6.81
N GLY A 14 -7.65 20.58 -8.12
CA GLY A 14 -8.62 21.23 -9.00
C GLY A 14 -10.01 20.59 -8.92
N LEU A 15 -10.10 19.25 -8.99
CA LEU A 15 -11.37 18.54 -8.81
C LEU A 15 -12.01 18.79 -7.45
N ARG A 16 -11.20 18.79 -6.38
CA ARG A 16 -11.71 19.05 -5.03
C ARG A 16 -12.23 20.48 -4.88
N GLU A 17 -11.47 21.49 -5.30
CA GLU A 17 -11.79 22.91 -5.15
C GLU A 17 -13.00 23.34 -5.98
N THR A 18 -13.25 22.64 -7.10
CA THR A 18 -14.43 22.86 -7.94
C THR A 18 -15.67 22.06 -7.50
N GLY A 19 -15.59 21.33 -6.38
CA GLY A 19 -16.74 20.66 -5.78
C GLY A 19 -17.04 19.26 -6.32
N PHE A 20 -16.23 18.70 -7.23
CA PHE A 20 -16.44 17.35 -7.77
C PHE A 20 -16.35 16.25 -6.70
N PHE A 21 -15.67 16.52 -5.59
CA PHE A 21 -15.59 15.60 -4.46
C PHE A 21 -16.58 15.93 -3.33
N SER A 22 -17.53 16.84 -3.56
CA SER A 22 -18.55 17.17 -2.58
C SER A 22 -19.56 16.03 -2.40
N TYR A 23 -19.94 15.81 -1.14
CA TYR A 23 -21.04 14.93 -0.76
C TYR A 23 -22.37 15.66 -0.68
N GLU A 24 -22.36 17.00 -0.65
CA GLU A 24 -23.57 17.81 -0.63
C GLU A 24 -24.26 17.74 -2.00
N PRO A 25 -25.54 17.33 -2.06
CA PRO A 25 -26.28 17.30 -3.30
C PRO A 25 -26.45 18.71 -3.90
N VAL A 26 -26.29 18.80 -5.21
CA VAL A 26 -26.66 19.99 -6.00
C VAL A 26 -27.93 19.70 -6.80
N ASP A 27 -28.80 20.70 -6.95
CA ASP A 27 -29.99 20.56 -7.80
C ASP A 27 -29.60 20.75 -9.27
N ILE A 28 -29.91 19.76 -10.09
CA ILE A 28 -29.77 19.83 -11.54
C ILE A 28 -31.15 19.57 -12.14
N LYS A 29 -31.87 20.65 -12.45
CA LYS A 29 -33.22 20.60 -13.06
C LYS A 29 -34.23 19.83 -12.20
N GLY A 30 -34.21 20.04 -10.88
CA GLY A 30 -35.12 19.38 -9.93
C GLY A 30 -34.66 18.00 -9.47
N VAL A 31 -33.47 17.54 -9.91
CA VAL A 31 -32.90 16.26 -9.48
C VAL A 31 -31.71 16.53 -8.56
N PRO A 32 -31.73 16.07 -7.29
CA PRO A 32 -30.60 16.18 -6.40
C PRO A 32 -29.51 15.18 -6.81
N VAL A 33 -28.31 15.69 -7.10
CA VAL A 33 -27.16 14.89 -7.55
C VAL A 33 -25.97 15.17 -6.65
N ARG A 34 -25.33 14.11 -6.12
CA ARG A 34 -24.06 14.26 -5.39
C ARG A 34 -22.90 14.31 -6.40
N PRO A 35 -22.10 15.38 -6.45
CA PRO A 35 -20.98 15.49 -7.38
C PRO A 35 -19.98 14.33 -7.28
N ILE A 36 -19.73 13.81 -6.08
CA ILE A 36 -18.83 12.67 -5.87
C ILE A 36 -19.27 11.40 -6.61
N ASP A 37 -20.58 11.13 -6.70
CA ASP A 37 -21.11 9.94 -7.37
C ASP A 37 -20.89 10.03 -8.87
N VAL A 38 -21.19 11.20 -9.46
CA VAL A 38 -20.95 11.48 -10.89
C VAL A 38 -19.46 11.35 -11.19
N THR A 39 -18.62 11.97 -10.36
CA THR A 39 -17.17 11.95 -10.53
C THR A 39 -16.62 10.52 -10.47
N ALA A 40 -17.05 9.72 -9.49
CA ALA A 40 -16.67 8.32 -9.38
C ALA A 40 -17.12 7.52 -10.60
N GLN A 41 -18.37 7.69 -11.04
CA GLN A 41 -18.94 6.98 -12.19
C GLN A 41 -18.19 7.29 -13.50
N LEU A 42 -17.75 8.54 -13.69
CA LEU A 42 -17.00 8.96 -14.89
C LEU A 42 -15.54 8.54 -14.87
N LEU A 43 -14.87 8.63 -13.71
CA LEU A 43 -13.43 8.38 -13.60
C LEU A 43 -13.10 6.90 -13.42
N PHE A 44 -13.92 6.14 -12.69
CA PHE A 44 -13.62 4.74 -12.36
C PHE A 44 -13.36 3.86 -13.59
N PRO A 45 -14.18 3.91 -14.67
CA PRO A 45 -13.91 3.12 -15.88
C PRO A 45 -12.62 3.52 -16.60
N LYS A 46 -12.19 4.78 -16.46
CA LYS A 46 -10.98 5.32 -17.11
C LYS A 46 -9.71 4.99 -16.33
N TRP A 47 -9.80 4.86 -15.01
CA TRP A 47 -8.66 4.61 -14.12
C TRP A 47 -8.46 3.13 -13.79
N LYS A 48 -9.44 2.28 -14.10
CA LYS A 48 -9.31 0.84 -13.90
C LYS A 48 -8.22 0.28 -14.81
N LEU A 49 -7.32 -0.50 -14.23
CA LEU A 49 -6.33 -1.29 -14.97
C LEU A 49 -7.04 -2.22 -15.96
N LYS A 50 -6.60 -2.21 -17.20
CA LYS A 50 -7.09 -3.12 -18.24
C LYS A 50 -6.40 -4.48 -18.14
N PRO A 51 -7.02 -5.56 -18.62
CA PRO A 51 -6.36 -6.86 -18.68
C PRO A 51 -5.01 -6.79 -19.40
N GLY A 52 -3.96 -7.28 -18.74
CA GLY A 52 -2.59 -7.27 -19.26
C GLY A 52 -1.79 -5.99 -18.96
N GLU A 53 -2.40 -4.94 -18.43
CA GLU A 53 -1.66 -3.77 -17.95
C GLU A 53 -0.85 -4.13 -16.70
N ARG A 54 0.43 -3.73 -16.71
CA ARG A 54 1.34 -3.96 -15.59
C ARG A 54 1.27 -2.78 -14.63
N GLU A 55 1.27 -3.09 -13.34
CA GLU A 55 1.49 -2.13 -12.26
C GLU A 55 2.73 -2.47 -11.43
N PHE A 56 3.08 -1.57 -10.51
CA PHE A 56 4.20 -1.71 -9.59
C PHE A 56 3.90 -1.03 -8.26
N THR A 57 4.56 -1.51 -7.20
CA THR A 57 4.50 -0.95 -5.85
C THR A 57 5.89 -0.49 -5.43
N VAL A 58 5.99 0.74 -4.94
CA VAL A 58 7.22 1.29 -4.35
C VAL A 58 6.98 1.63 -2.90
N MET A 59 7.81 1.11 -2.02
CA MET A 59 7.81 1.46 -0.60
C MET A 59 9.24 1.73 -0.13
N ARG A 60 9.40 2.79 0.66
CA ARG A 60 10.65 3.14 1.32
C ARG A 60 10.37 3.43 2.78
N ILE A 61 11.04 2.72 3.67
CA ILE A 61 10.95 2.90 5.12
C ILE A 61 12.34 3.31 5.59
N ARG A 62 12.44 4.50 6.21
CA ARG A 62 13.69 5.00 6.78
C ARG A 62 13.53 5.07 8.29
N ILE A 63 14.37 4.35 9.01
CA ILE A 63 14.37 4.24 10.46
C ILE A 63 15.70 4.78 10.94
N SER A 64 15.68 5.93 11.62
CA SER A 64 16.89 6.55 12.20
C SER A 64 16.80 6.50 13.72
N GLY A 65 17.91 6.15 14.36
CA GLY A 65 18.00 6.06 15.81
C GLY A 65 19.45 5.92 16.26
N GLU A 66 19.63 5.45 17.48
CA GLU A 66 20.92 5.14 18.06
C GLU A 66 21.05 3.64 18.25
N GLU A 67 22.18 3.07 17.84
CA GLU A 67 22.52 1.67 18.06
C GLU A 67 23.93 1.61 18.63
N ASN A 68 24.08 1.03 19.82
CA ASN A 68 25.38 0.93 20.52
C ASN A 68 26.10 2.28 20.69
N GLY A 69 25.37 3.34 21.07
CA GLY A 69 25.99 4.65 21.29
C GLY A 69 26.25 5.47 20.01
N LYS A 70 25.88 4.95 18.83
CA LYS A 70 26.19 5.59 17.54
C LYS A 70 24.92 5.84 16.73
N PRO A 71 24.82 6.99 16.03
CA PRO A 71 23.73 7.24 15.09
C PRO A 71 23.72 6.19 13.98
N LYS A 72 22.58 5.53 13.81
CA LYS A 72 22.38 4.54 12.76
C LYS A 72 21.07 4.79 12.03
N THR A 73 21.08 4.59 10.72
CA THR A 73 19.87 4.63 9.89
C THR A 73 19.75 3.36 9.09
N TYR A 74 18.59 2.72 9.16
CA TYR A 74 18.20 1.63 8.29
C TYR A 74 17.22 2.13 7.23
N GLU A 75 17.43 1.74 5.98
CA GLU A 75 16.50 1.97 4.89
C GLU A 75 16.05 0.63 4.29
N TYR A 76 14.75 0.39 4.33
CA TYR A 76 14.11 -0.73 3.64
C TYR A 76 13.47 -0.21 2.37
N GLN A 77 13.76 -0.85 1.24
CA GLN A 77 13.22 -0.52 -0.06
C GLN A 77 12.53 -1.72 -0.67
N LEU A 78 11.32 -1.51 -1.17
CA LEU A 78 10.56 -2.50 -1.93
C LEU A 78 10.21 -1.87 -3.28
N LEU A 79 10.63 -2.52 -4.36
CA LEU A 79 10.15 -2.25 -5.71
C LEU A 79 9.63 -3.57 -6.26
N ASP A 80 8.32 -3.74 -6.23
CA ASP A 80 7.66 -4.91 -6.78
C ASP A 80 6.91 -4.54 -8.06
N ARG A 81 6.81 -5.49 -8.99
CA ARG A 81 6.13 -5.34 -10.27
C ARG A 81 5.20 -6.52 -10.50
N THR A 82 4.24 -6.33 -11.39
CA THR A 82 3.41 -7.43 -11.90
C THR A 82 4.31 -8.57 -12.35
N ASP A 83 4.05 -9.78 -11.85
CA ASP A 83 4.92 -10.94 -12.09
C ASP A 83 4.74 -11.51 -13.51
N SER A 84 5.53 -12.53 -13.86
CA SER A 84 5.46 -13.20 -15.16
C SER A 84 4.15 -13.98 -15.38
N ARG A 85 3.42 -14.30 -14.32
CA ARG A 85 2.12 -14.98 -14.35
C ARG A 85 0.96 -14.00 -14.46
N GLY A 86 1.22 -12.69 -14.41
CA GLY A 86 0.22 -11.62 -14.47
C GLY A 86 -0.38 -11.24 -13.11
N THR A 87 0.17 -11.73 -12.00
CA THR A 87 -0.26 -11.34 -10.66
C THR A 87 0.18 -9.90 -10.39
N LEU A 88 -0.78 -9.02 -10.11
CA LEU A 88 -0.54 -7.61 -9.86
C LEU A 88 0.34 -7.39 -8.63
N SER A 89 1.14 -6.33 -8.66
CA SER A 89 2.13 -6.03 -7.61
C SER A 89 1.47 -5.83 -6.25
N MET A 90 0.43 -4.99 -6.20
CA MET A 90 -0.32 -4.70 -4.97
C MET A 90 -0.95 -5.97 -4.38
N ALA A 91 -1.49 -6.84 -5.24
CA ALA A 91 -2.08 -8.11 -4.82
C ALA A 91 -1.04 -9.02 -4.15
N ARG A 92 0.19 -9.06 -4.67
CA ARG A 92 1.29 -9.83 -4.08
C ARG A 92 1.74 -9.22 -2.77
N THR A 93 2.04 -7.92 -2.74
CA THR A 93 2.60 -7.25 -1.55
C THR A 93 1.61 -7.20 -0.38
N THR A 94 0.31 -7.11 -0.65
CA THR A 94 -0.73 -7.13 0.40
C THR A 94 -1.20 -8.54 0.71
N GLY A 95 -1.53 -9.32 -0.32
CA GLY A 95 -2.12 -10.66 -0.17
C GLY A 95 -1.15 -11.66 0.43
N TYR A 96 0.11 -11.68 0.00
CA TYR A 96 1.09 -12.61 0.57
C TYR A 96 1.46 -12.26 2.00
N THR A 97 1.51 -10.97 2.35
CA THR A 97 1.73 -10.55 3.75
C THR A 97 0.58 -11.03 4.64
N CYS A 98 -0.67 -10.87 4.19
CA CYS A 98 -1.84 -11.40 4.90
C CYS A 98 -1.76 -12.93 5.05
N THR A 99 -1.39 -13.63 3.97
CA THR A 99 -1.28 -15.09 3.96
C THR A 99 -0.16 -15.58 4.87
N ALA A 100 0.99 -14.89 4.93
CA ALA A 100 2.08 -15.20 5.85
C ALA A 100 1.61 -15.19 7.30
N VAL A 101 0.86 -14.16 7.70
CA VAL A 101 0.30 -14.05 9.05
C VAL A 101 -0.76 -15.12 9.31
N ALA A 102 -1.60 -15.43 8.32
CA ALA A 102 -2.58 -16.51 8.42
C ALA A 102 -1.90 -17.88 8.66
N HIS A 103 -0.75 -18.14 8.02
CA HIS A 103 0.07 -19.32 8.29
C HIS A 103 0.59 -19.36 9.73
N LEU A 104 1.13 -18.25 10.25
CA LEU A 104 1.60 -18.18 11.65
C LEU A 104 0.48 -18.53 12.64
N VAL A 105 -0.75 -18.09 12.39
CA VAL A 105 -1.91 -18.43 13.21
C VAL A 105 -2.29 -19.90 13.06
N ALA A 106 -2.38 -20.40 11.83
CA ALA A 106 -2.78 -21.78 11.54
C ALA A 106 -1.79 -22.82 12.10
N GLU A 107 -0.50 -22.49 12.12
CA GLU A 107 0.58 -23.35 12.63
C GLU A 107 0.75 -23.24 14.15
N GLY A 108 -0.03 -22.39 14.83
CA GLY A 108 0.09 -22.17 16.27
C GLY A 108 1.35 -21.41 16.69
N ILE A 109 2.05 -20.77 15.75
CA ILE A 109 3.22 -19.93 16.04
C ILE A 109 2.76 -18.59 16.66
N TYR A 110 1.68 -18.02 16.13
CA TYR A 110 1.02 -16.83 16.69
C TYR A 110 -0.27 -17.21 17.40
N CYS A 111 -0.21 -17.32 18.74
CA CYS A 111 -1.33 -17.77 19.57
C CYS A 111 -2.01 -16.65 20.39
N GLN A 112 -1.70 -15.38 20.13
CA GLN A 112 -2.24 -14.29 20.96
C GLN A 112 -3.74 -14.07 20.67
N PRO A 113 -4.63 -14.22 21.67
CA PRO A 113 -6.05 -14.02 21.48
C PRO A 113 -6.44 -12.53 21.47
N GLY A 114 -7.56 -12.21 20.83
CA GLY A 114 -8.13 -10.86 20.78
C GLY A 114 -7.64 -10.02 19.60
N ILE A 115 -7.85 -8.71 19.67
CA ILE A 115 -7.43 -7.76 18.63
C ILE A 115 -5.91 -7.62 18.69
N SER A 116 -5.25 -7.89 17.56
CA SER A 116 -3.80 -7.92 17.45
C SER A 116 -3.32 -6.85 16.46
N PRO A 117 -2.78 -5.72 16.95
CA PRO A 117 -2.13 -4.72 16.11
C PRO A 117 -0.90 -5.30 15.39
N PRO A 118 -0.56 -4.80 14.17
CA PRO A 118 0.58 -5.30 13.41
C PRO A 118 1.93 -5.26 14.16
N GLU A 119 2.09 -4.34 15.11
CA GLU A 119 3.29 -4.20 15.94
C GLU A 119 3.62 -5.47 16.73
N PHE A 120 2.59 -6.26 17.09
CA PHE A 120 2.78 -7.52 17.83
C PHE A 120 3.41 -8.61 16.97
N LEU A 121 3.27 -8.50 15.65
CA LEU A 121 3.90 -9.40 14.69
C LEU A 121 5.37 -9.05 14.44
N GLY A 122 5.88 -7.95 15.01
CA GLY A 122 7.28 -7.54 14.86
C GLY A 122 8.28 -8.62 15.28
N ARG A 123 7.92 -9.46 16.27
CA ARG A 123 8.75 -10.61 16.69
C ARG A 123 8.80 -11.75 15.68
N HIS A 124 7.86 -11.79 14.73
CA HIS A 124 7.77 -12.77 13.65
C HIS A 124 8.21 -12.19 12.29
N PHE A 125 8.96 -11.09 12.32
CA PHE A 125 9.42 -10.42 11.12
C PHE A 125 10.23 -11.36 10.21
N ALA A 126 11.07 -12.23 10.80
CA ALA A 126 11.90 -13.15 10.04
C ALA A 126 11.04 -14.13 9.24
N GLU A 127 10.06 -14.77 9.88
CA GLU A 127 9.15 -15.75 9.27
C GLU A 127 8.32 -15.10 8.15
N VAL A 128 7.76 -13.92 8.40
CA VAL A 128 7.01 -13.17 7.38
C VAL A 128 7.92 -12.76 6.23
N ASN A 129 9.12 -12.25 6.51
CA ASN A 129 10.04 -11.81 5.47
C ASN A 129 10.54 -12.99 4.62
N THR A 130 10.86 -14.14 5.22
CA THR A 130 11.20 -15.37 4.48
C THR A 130 10.04 -15.82 3.59
N TYR A 131 8.82 -15.87 4.13
CA TYR A 131 7.63 -16.26 3.35
C TYR A 131 7.43 -15.37 2.11
N LEU A 132 7.67 -14.06 2.26
CA LEU A 132 7.59 -13.08 1.17
C LEU A 132 8.73 -13.25 0.16
N GLN A 133 9.96 -13.45 0.62
CA GLN A 133 11.14 -13.68 -0.21
C GLN A 133 10.98 -14.93 -1.09
N ASP A 134 10.48 -16.03 -0.53
CA ASP A 134 10.21 -17.27 -1.27
C ASP A 134 9.18 -17.09 -2.40
N ARG A 135 8.38 -16.03 -2.33
CA ARG A 135 7.36 -15.65 -3.34
C ARG A 135 7.78 -14.43 -4.18
N GLY A 136 9.08 -14.07 -4.11
CA GLY A 136 9.67 -13.01 -4.91
C GLY A 136 9.23 -11.60 -4.51
N VAL A 137 8.73 -11.40 -3.29
CA VAL A 137 8.50 -10.07 -2.71
C VAL A 137 9.71 -9.73 -1.86
N ILE A 138 10.63 -8.93 -2.41
CA ILE A 138 11.97 -8.75 -1.86
C ILE A 138 12.14 -7.34 -1.30
N TYR A 139 12.47 -7.27 -0.01
CA TYR A 139 12.92 -6.04 0.63
C TYR A 139 14.44 -5.94 0.53
N GLN A 140 14.92 -4.83 -0.04
CA GLN A 140 16.33 -4.45 -0.01
C GLN A 140 16.60 -3.63 1.25
N VAL A 141 17.59 -4.03 2.04
CA VAL A 141 17.94 -3.36 3.30
C VAL A 141 19.32 -2.73 3.15
N ALA A 142 19.41 -1.44 3.43
CA ALA A 142 20.66 -0.70 3.54
C ALA A 142 20.78 -0.13 4.96
N SER A 143 22.01 -0.05 5.47
CA SER A 143 22.32 0.63 6.72
C SER A 143 23.41 1.66 6.51
N GLU A 144 23.18 2.87 6.99
CA GLU A 144 24.15 3.97 6.98
C GLU A 144 24.50 4.35 8.42
N ASN A 145 25.80 4.47 8.69
CA ASN A 145 26.29 5.17 9.87
C ASN A 145 26.35 6.65 9.50
N LYS A 146 25.63 7.49 10.23
CA LYS A 146 25.62 8.93 9.98
C LYS A 146 26.78 9.63 10.68
#